data_AF-A0A7W7T0V3-F1
#
_entry.id   AF-A0A7W7T0V3-F1
#
_cell.length_a   1.000
_cell.length_b   1.000
_cell.length_c   1.000
_cell.angle_alpha   90.00
_cell.angle_beta   90.00
_cell.angle_gamma   90.00
#
_symmetry.space_group_name_H-M   'P 1'
#
loop_
_entity.id
_entity.type
_entity.pdbx_description
1 polymer ?
#
loop_
_entity_poly.entity_id
_entity_poly.type
_entity_poly.pdbx_seq_one_letter_code
_entity_poly.pdbx_strand_id
1 'polypeptide(L)'
;MTFQVDVEQLRAHAANVAEIQARFAAVKAASAHITQDGQAYGVLCEWISGVLEGRHAEQDELIAYQEETLDIVVTTLLVGSDDYETVDADNASLVRAAGEGGPS
;
A
#
# COMPACT_ATOMS: atom_id res chain seq x y z
N MET A 1 -18.29 -23.20 -7.52
CA MET A 1 -16.86 -22.87 -7.44
C MET A 1 -16.68 -22.14 -6.12
N THR A 2 -16.10 -22.79 -5.11
CA THR A 2 -15.92 -22.20 -3.78
C THR A 2 -14.50 -21.64 -3.74
N PHE A 3 -14.37 -20.32 -3.59
CA PHE A 3 -13.08 -19.68 -3.36
C PHE A 3 -12.71 -19.88 -1.89
N GLN A 4 -11.62 -20.60 -1.63
CA GLN A 4 -11.02 -20.69 -0.29
C GLN A 4 -9.95 -19.60 -0.21
N VAL A 5 -10.21 -18.57 0.58
CA VAL A 5 -9.30 -17.46 0.78
C VAL A 5 -8.48 -17.69 2.05
N ASP A 6 -7.17 -17.59 1.92
CA ASP A 6 -6.23 -17.64 3.03
C ASP A 6 -6.00 -16.22 3.56
N VAL A 7 -6.54 -15.95 4.75
CA VAL A 7 -6.47 -14.63 5.41
C VAL A 7 -5.02 -14.20 5.66
N GLU A 8 -4.13 -15.15 5.98
CA GLU A 8 -2.73 -14.83 6.25
C GLU A 8 -2.02 -14.40 4.96
N GLN A 9 -2.41 -14.95 3.81
CA GLN A 9 -1.92 -14.48 2.51
C GLN A 9 -2.39 -13.06 2.19
N LEU A 10 -3.63 -12.68 2.54
CA LEU A 10 -4.11 -11.31 2.36
C LEU A 10 -3.30 -10.32 3.19
N ARG A 11 -3.02 -10.66 4.46
CA ARG A 11 -2.21 -9.83 5.36
C ARG A 11 -0.76 -9.71 4.90
N ALA A 12 -0.15 -10.83 4.50
CA ALA A 12 1.19 -10.83 3.95
C ALA A 12 1.28 -9.98 2.67
N HIS A 13 0.26 -10.06 1.81
CA HIS A 13 0.21 -9.24 0.61
C HIS A 13 0.07 -7.75 0.94
N ALA A 14 -0.80 -7.38 1.88
CA ALA A 14 -0.95 -6.01 2.35
C ALA A 14 0.39 -5.45 2.90
N ALA A 15 1.13 -6.24 3.70
CA ALA A 15 2.44 -5.86 4.22
C ALA A 15 3.46 -5.61 3.09
N ASN A 16 3.49 -6.46 2.06
CA ASN A 16 4.37 -6.27 0.91
C ASN A 16 4.03 -5.00 0.11
N VAL A 17 2.73 -4.70 -0.04
CA VAL A 17 2.27 -3.47 -0.73
C VAL A 17 2.69 -2.22 0.07
N ALA A 18 2.56 -2.26 1.40
CA ALA A 18 3.02 -1.17 2.27
C ALA A 18 4.55 -0.95 2.18
N GLU A 19 5.35 -2.02 2.06
CA GLU A 19 6.79 -1.89 1.88
C GLU A 19 7.15 -1.22 0.54
N ILE A 20 6.38 -1.50 -0.53
CA ILE A 20 6.54 -0.83 -1.82
C ILE A 20 6.21 0.67 -1.70
N GLN A 21 5.13 1.02 -0.99
CA GLN A 21 4.77 2.42 -0.73
C GLN A 21 5.89 3.16 0.01
N ALA A 22 6.47 2.54 1.05
CA ALA A 22 7.60 3.11 1.79
C ALA A 22 8.83 3.37 0.91
N ARG A 23 9.09 2.51 -0.09
CA ARG A 23 10.17 2.73 -1.07
C ARG A 23 9.90 3.92 -1.98
N PHE A 24 8.67 4.13 -2.43
CA PHE A 24 8.29 5.30 -3.23
C PHE A 24 8.50 6.60 -2.44
N ALA A 25 8.07 6.63 -1.17
CA ALA A 25 8.29 7.75 -0.28
C ALA A 25 9.79 8.06 -0.09
N ALA A 26 10.62 7.02 0.06
CA ALA A 26 12.08 7.19 0.16
C ALA A 26 12.71 7.75 -1.12
N VAL A 27 12.27 7.29 -2.29
CA VAL A 27 12.73 7.83 -3.60
C VAL A 27 12.34 9.30 -3.75
N LYS A 28 11.10 9.65 -3.39
CA LYS A 28 10.61 11.03 -3.39
C LYS A 28 11.46 11.94 -2.49
N ALA A 29 11.73 11.51 -1.26
CA ALA A 29 12.57 12.25 -0.33
C ALA A 29 14.01 12.44 -0.84
N ALA A 30 14.61 11.41 -1.43
CA ALA A 30 15.95 11.50 -2.03
C ALA A 30 15.96 12.45 -3.25
N SER A 31 14.91 12.42 -4.05
CA SER A 31 14.74 13.29 -5.22
C SER A 31 14.65 14.76 -4.82
N ALA A 32 13.87 15.08 -3.79
CA ALA A 32 13.73 16.45 -3.28
C ALA A 32 15.06 17.05 -2.77
N HIS A 33 15.96 16.21 -2.22
CA HIS A 33 17.29 16.65 -1.81
C HIS A 33 18.20 17.05 -2.98
N ILE A 34 18.07 16.39 -4.14
CA ILE A 34 18.86 16.70 -5.35
C ILE A 34 18.47 18.07 -5.90
N THR A 35 17.20 18.46 -5.76
CA THR A 35 16.65 19.73 -6.22
C THR A 35 17.18 20.95 -5.42
N GLN A 36 17.65 20.74 -4.18
CA GLN A 36 18.11 21.83 -3.32
C GLN A 36 19.58 22.24 -3.51
N ASP A 37 20.37 21.50 -4.30
CA ASP A 37 21.79 21.80 -4.52
C ASP A 37 22.02 22.50 -5.86
N GLY A 38 21.42 23.68 -6.03
CA GLY A 38 21.64 24.56 -7.19
C GLY A 38 23.08 25.05 -7.34
N GLN A 39 23.95 24.83 -6.34
CA GLN A 39 25.38 25.12 -6.40
C GLN A 39 26.19 23.99 -7.08
N ALA A 40 25.62 22.79 -7.23
CA ALA A 40 26.28 21.66 -7.89
C ALA A 40 26.45 21.87 -9.41
N TYR A 41 25.51 22.59 -10.03
CA TYR A 41 25.55 22.95 -11.45
C TYR A 41 25.90 24.44 -11.57
N GLY A 42 27.18 24.75 -11.81
CA GLY A 42 27.64 26.12 -11.93
C GLY A 42 26.84 26.96 -12.94
N VAL A 43 26.93 28.29 -12.85
CA VAL A 43 26.12 29.33 -13.54
C VAL A 43 25.78 29.05 -15.03
N LEU A 44 26.63 28.36 -15.78
CA LEU A 44 26.38 28.03 -17.19
C LEU A 44 25.35 26.89 -17.40
N CYS A 45 25.09 26.08 -16.38
CA CYS A 45 24.19 24.93 -16.40
C CYS A 45 22.87 25.18 -15.65
N GLU A 46 22.61 26.42 -15.22
CA GLU A 46 21.44 26.80 -14.41
C GLU A 46 20.10 26.49 -15.13
N TRP A 47 20.09 26.49 -16.47
CA TRP A 47 18.92 26.12 -17.27
C TRP A 47 18.55 24.63 -17.16
N ILE A 48 19.50 23.73 -16.86
CA ILE A 48 19.22 22.31 -16.64
C ILE A 48 18.50 22.10 -15.30
N SER A 49 18.85 22.89 -14.28
CA SER A 49 18.21 22.81 -12.96
C SER A 49 16.71 23.06 -13.05
N GLY A 50 16.26 24.08 -13.78
CA GLY A 50 14.84 24.35 -13.99
C GLY A 50 14.08 23.26 -14.76
N VAL A 51 14.75 22.58 -15.71
CA VAL A 51 14.17 21.42 -16.41
C VAL A 51 14.06 20.21 -15.49
N LEU A 52 15.09 19.94 -14.69
CA LEU A 52 15.09 18.85 -13.72
C LEU A 52 14.04 19.08 -12.61
N GLU A 53 13.94 20.30 -12.09
CA GLU A 53 12.89 20.74 -11.16
C GLU A 53 11.48 20.46 -11.70
N GLY A 54 11.21 20.85 -12.95
CA GLY A 54 9.92 20.58 -13.60
C GLY A 54 9.62 19.09 -13.69
N ARG A 55 10.61 18.27 -14.08
CA ARG A 55 10.44 16.81 -14.15
C ARG A 55 10.25 16.17 -12.76
N HIS A 56 10.90 16.70 -11.73
CA HIS A 56 10.70 16.24 -10.36
C HIS A 56 9.29 16.57 -9.85
N ALA A 57 8.78 17.76 -10.15
CA ALA A 57 7.41 18.14 -9.78
C ALA A 57 6.36 17.23 -10.46
N GLU A 58 6.53 16.92 -11.76
CA GLU A 58 5.67 15.97 -12.47
C GLU A 58 5.75 14.54 -11.87
N GLN A 59 6.95 14.11 -11.48
CA GLN A 59 7.15 12.81 -10.83
C GLN A 59 6.50 12.75 -9.44
N ASP A 60 6.55 13.84 -8.67
CA ASP A 60 5.94 13.92 -7.35
C ASP A 60 4.42 13.75 -7.39
N GLU A 61 3.78 14.27 -8.43
CA GLU A 61 2.34 14.15 -8.67
C GLU A 61 1.95 12.70 -9.02
N LEU A 62 2.73 12.05 -9.88
CA LEU A 62 2.53 10.63 -10.21
C LEU A 62 2.77 9.71 -9.01
N ILE A 63 3.80 10.00 -8.21
CA ILE A 63 4.09 9.25 -6.97
C ILE A 63 2.96 9.42 -5.97
N ALA A 64 2.45 10.64 -5.78
CA ALA A 64 1.34 10.89 -4.86
C ALA A 64 0.07 10.12 -5.25
N TYR A 65 -0.27 10.11 -6.55
CA TYR A 65 -1.39 9.31 -7.06
C TYR A 65 -1.20 7.81 -6.81
N GLN A 66 0.02 7.32 -7.01
CA GLN A 66 0.33 5.92 -6.78
C GLN A 66 0.30 5.56 -5.28
N GLU A 67 0.76 6.45 -4.40
CA GLU A 67 0.71 6.28 -2.95
C GLU A 67 -0.74 6.15 -2.44
N GLU A 68 -1.65 7.00 -2.92
CA GLU A 68 -3.09 6.91 -2.60
C GLU A 68 -3.69 5.59 -3.10
N THR A 69 -3.35 5.18 -4.32
CA THR A 69 -3.83 3.91 -4.88
C THR A 69 -3.36 2.71 -4.04
N LEU A 70 -2.10 2.71 -3.60
CA LEU A 70 -1.55 1.64 -2.77
C LEU A 70 -2.22 1.59 -1.39
N ASP A 71 -2.54 2.75 -0.80
CA ASP A 71 -3.26 2.85 0.47
C ASP A 71 -4.66 2.24 0.39
N ILE A 72 -5.40 2.54 -0.70
CA ILE A 72 -6.71 1.95 -0.98
C ILE A 72 -6.60 0.43 -1.11
N VAL A 73 -5.59 -0.07 -1.81
CA VAL A 73 -5.36 -1.52 -1.98
C VAL A 73 -5.08 -2.19 -0.63
N VAL A 74 -4.18 -1.63 0.18
CA VAL A 74 -3.87 -2.14 1.52
C VAL A 74 -5.12 -2.19 2.39
N THR A 75 -5.86 -1.08 2.43
CA THR A 75 -7.11 -0.97 3.20
C THR A 75 -8.13 -2.03 2.78
N THR A 76 -8.30 -2.22 1.46
CA THR A 76 -9.24 -3.21 0.92
C THR A 76 -8.84 -4.64 1.29
N LEU A 77 -7.55 -4.96 1.24
CA LEU A 77 -7.05 -6.28 1.62
C LEU A 77 -7.26 -6.58 3.11
N LEU A 78 -7.04 -5.58 3.98
CA LEU A 78 -7.23 -5.71 5.42
C LEU A 78 -8.72 -5.86 5.77
N VAL A 79 -9.59 -5.02 5.21
CA VAL A 79 -11.05 -5.14 5.41
C VAL A 79 -11.54 -6.51 4.94
N GLY A 80 -11.11 -6.97 3.76
CA GLY A 80 -11.48 -8.31 3.29
C GLY A 80 -11.00 -9.43 4.21
N SER A 81 -9.78 -9.32 4.75
CA SER A 81 -9.25 -10.26 5.76
C SER A 81 -10.15 -10.32 7.00
N ASP A 82 -10.55 -9.17 7.54
CA ASP A 82 -11.37 -9.08 8.75
C ASP A 82 -12.80 -9.61 8.51
N ASP A 83 -13.35 -9.37 7.32
CA ASP A 83 -14.64 -9.93 6.90
C ASP A 83 -14.59 -11.46 6.85
N TYR A 84 -13.52 -12.04 6.29
CA TYR A 84 -13.34 -13.49 6.24
C TYR A 84 -13.24 -14.12 7.64
N GLU A 85 -12.46 -13.52 8.55
CA GLU A 85 -12.35 -14.02 9.93
C GLU A 85 -13.67 -13.94 10.68
N THR A 86 -14.43 -12.86 10.49
CA THR A 86 -15.74 -12.68 11.12
C THR A 86 -16.71 -13.76 10.67
N VAL A 87 -16.81 -13.98 9.36
CA VAL A 87 -17.69 -15.03 8.79
C VAL A 87 -17.28 -16.42 9.27
N ASP A 88 -15.99 -16.72 9.35
CA ASP A 88 -15.51 -18.02 9.85
C ASP A 88 -15.83 -18.21 11.34
N ALA A 89 -15.62 -17.18 12.16
CA ALA A 89 -15.94 -17.21 13.59
C ALA A 89 -17.44 -17.40 13.85
N ASP A 90 -18.29 -16.70 13.09
CA ASP A 90 -19.75 -16.83 13.16
C ASP A 90 -20.20 -18.25 12.78
N ASN A 91 -19.68 -18.78 11.67
CA ASN A 91 -19.97 -20.15 11.24
C ASN A 91 -19.51 -21.18 12.28
N ALA A 92 -18.31 -21.03 12.85
CA ALA A 92 -17.80 -21.90 13.90
C ALA A 92 -18.64 -21.84 15.18
N SER A 93 -19.24 -20.68 15.51
CA SER A 93 -20.16 -20.53 16.62
C SER A 93 -21.47 -21.30 16.39
N LEU A 94 -22.04 -21.20 15.18
CA LEU A 94 -23.28 -21.89 14.79
C LEU A 94 -23.10 -23.41 14.79
N VAL A 95 -21.98 -23.90 14.27
CA VAL A 95 -21.66 -25.33 14.25
C VAL A 95 -21.54 -25.90 15.67
N ARG A 96 -20.88 -25.18 16.59
CA ARG A 96 -20.80 -25.58 18.00
C ARG A 96 -22.18 -25.62 18.67
N ALA A 97 -22.97 -24.58 18.48
CA ALA A 97 -24.33 -24.52 19.04
C ALA A 97 -25.24 -25.65 18.53
N ALA A 98 -25.13 -26.01 17.24
CA ALA A 98 -25.87 -27.12 16.66
C ALA A 98 -25.41 -28.49 17.19
N GLY A 99 -24.10 -28.65 17.47
CA GLY A 99 -23.55 -29.87 18.08
C GLY A 99 -23.96 -30.08 19.54
N GLU A 100 -24.12 -29.00 20.30
CA GLU A 100 -24.57 -29.04 21.71
C GLU A 100 -26.09 -29.25 21.85
N GLY A 101 -26.88 -28.98 20.80
CA GLY A 101 -28.34 -29.18 20.76
C GLY A 101 -28.82 -30.56 20.27
N GLY A 102 -27.91 -31.51 20.00
CA GLY A 102 -28.26 -32.85 19.53
C GLY A 102 -28.94 -33.69 20.63
N PRO A 103 -30.10 -34.34 20.36
CA PRO A 103 -30.83 -35.08 21.37
C PRO A 103 -30.04 -36.32 21.85
N SER A 104 -29.91 -36.46 23.18
CA SER A 104 -29.57 -37.73 23.83
C SER A 104 -30.76 -38.68 23.84
#